data_AF-A0A4R5F1V0-F1
#
_entry.id   AF-A0A4R5F1V0-F1
#
_cell.length_a   1.000
_cell.length_b   1.000
_cell.length_c   1.000
_cell.angle_alpha   90.00
_cell.angle_beta   90.00
_cell.angle_gamma   90.00
#
_symmetry.space_group_name_H-M   'P 1'
#
loop_
_entity.id
_entity.type
_entity.pdbx_description
1 polymer ?
#
loop_
_entity_poly.entity_id
_entity_poly.type
_entity_poly.pdbx_seq_one_letter_code
_entity_poly.pdbx_strand_id
1 'polypeptide(L)'
;MKKFLTAAFCAGLLSPLAGWAGGVNDMPSVRYDNVAAKLIMSGYRDVRVVDPEMGRMSAYDRDGSEVIVRVDQVTREILSTTHVHVADQ
;
A
#
# COMPACT_ATOMS: atom_id res chain seq x y z
N MET A 1 -28.10 -9.40 57.66
CA MET A 1 -27.54 -8.12 57.19
C MET A 1 -26.44 -8.40 56.18
N LYS A 2 -26.63 -7.89 54.95
CA LYS A 2 -25.66 -7.45 53.90
C LYS A 2 -24.20 -7.96 54.08
N LYS A 3 -23.57 -8.55 53.06
CA LYS A 3 -23.10 -7.81 51.87
C LYS A 3 -22.84 -8.76 50.68
N PHE A 4 -23.59 -8.53 49.61
CA PHE A 4 -23.17 -8.79 48.23
C PHE A 4 -22.16 -7.70 47.84
N LEU A 5 -21.00 -8.07 47.29
CA LEU A 5 -20.07 -7.17 46.59
C LEU A 5 -19.36 -7.99 45.52
N THR A 6 -19.93 -8.02 44.32
CA THR A 6 -19.42 -7.27 43.15
C THR A 6 -18.20 -7.95 42.54
N ALA A 7 -18.46 -8.97 41.70
CA ALA A 7 -17.47 -9.48 40.75
C ALA A 7 -17.14 -8.35 39.77
N ALA A 8 -15.89 -7.89 39.82
CA ALA A 8 -15.36 -6.90 38.91
C ALA A 8 -15.51 -7.40 37.47
N PHE A 9 -16.33 -6.68 36.73
CA PHE A 9 -16.52 -6.78 35.30
C PHE A 9 -15.18 -6.42 34.64
N CYS A 10 -14.33 -7.43 34.41
CA CYS A 10 -13.19 -7.31 33.52
C CYS A 10 -13.71 -7.14 32.08
N ALA A 11 -14.25 -5.96 31.79
CA ALA A 11 -14.32 -5.39 30.46
C ALA A 11 -12.89 -5.05 30.00
N GLY A 12 -12.08 -6.09 29.85
CA GLY A 12 -10.84 -6.02 29.09
C GLY A 12 -11.25 -5.84 27.64
N LEU A 13 -11.24 -4.58 27.23
CA LEU A 13 -11.19 -4.08 25.86
C LEU A 13 -10.59 -5.10 24.88
N LEU A 14 -11.43 -5.99 24.35
CA LEU A 14 -11.19 -6.57 23.04
C LEU A 14 -11.35 -5.42 22.06
N SER A 15 -10.24 -4.75 21.77
CA SER A 15 -10.12 -4.01 20.51
C SER A 15 -9.87 -5.07 19.45
N PRO A 16 -10.84 -5.41 18.58
CA PRO A 16 -10.47 -5.97 17.30
C PRO A 16 -9.75 -4.83 16.58
N LEU A 17 -8.42 -4.79 16.69
CA LEU A 17 -7.63 -4.12 15.66
C LEU A 17 -7.94 -4.91 14.40
N ALA A 18 -8.97 -4.43 13.68
CA ALA A 18 -9.32 -4.88 12.37
C ALA A 18 -8.06 -4.75 11.54
N GLY A 19 -7.40 -5.88 11.31
CA GLY A 19 -6.33 -5.98 10.34
C GLY A 19 -6.93 -5.59 9.01
N TRP A 20 -6.75 -4.33 8.63
CA TRP A 20 -6.75 -3.94 7.24
C TRP A 20 -5.44 -4.46 6.67
N ALA A 21 -5.36 -5.78 6.52
CA ALA A 21 -4.54 -6.36 5.48
C ALA A 21 -5.24 -5.95 4.17
N GLY A 22 -4.98 -4.70 3.76
CA GLY A 22 -5.31 -4.24 2.42
C GLY A 22 -4.78 -5.30 1.48
N GLY A 23 -5.69 -5.87 0.69
CA GLY A 23 -5.42 -7.06 -0.12
C GLY A 23 -4.06 -6.93 -0.76
N VAL A 24 -3.20 -7.92 -0.51
CA VAL A 24 -1.95 -8.07 -1.24
C VAL A 24 -2.41 -8.22 -2.69
N ASN A 25 -2.39 -7.10 -3.42
CA ASN A 25 -2.51 -7.10 -4.86
C ASN A 25 -1.25 -7.85 -5.28
N ASP A 26 -1.39 -9.17 -5.50
CA ASP A 26 -0.30 -10.04 -5.91
C ASP A 26 0.37 -9.38 -7.10
N MET A 27 1.52 -8.75 -6.84
CA MET A 27 2.26 -8.00 -7.84
C MET A 27 2.63 -9.02 -8.91
N PRO A 28 2.15 -8.88 -10.15
CA PRO A 28 2.39 -9.89 -11.16
C PRO A 28 3.89 -9.91 -11.48
N SER A 29 4.58 -10.90 -10.92
CA SER A 29 5.94 -11.35 -11.19
C SER A 29 7.12 -10.66 -10.49
N VAL A 30 8.15 -11.49 -10.25
CA VAL A 30 9.55 -11.19 -9.88
C VAL A 30 10.17 -10.03 -10.68
N ARG A 31 9.61 -9.67 -11.84
CA ARG A 31 10.12 -8.57 -12.67
C ARG A 31 9.91 -7.21 -12.02
N TYR A 32 8.80 -7.02 -11.31
CA TYR A 32 8.45 -5.73 -10.72
C TYR A 32 8.82 -5.61 -9.24
N ASP A 33 9.12 -6.72 -8.55
CA ASP A 33 9.46 -6.73 -7.12
C ASP A 33 10.62 -5.80 -6.78
N ASN A 34 11.70 -5.82 -7.58
CA ASN A 34 12.86 -4.95 -7.37
C ASN A 34 12.51 -3.47 -7.52
N VAL A 35 11.62 -3.14 -8.46
CA VAL A 35 11.18 -1.76 -8.69
C VAL A 35 10.21 -1.33 -7.60
N ALA A 36 9.27 -2.20 -7.23
CA ALA A 36 8.35 -1.97 -6.13
C ALA A 36 9.09 -1.72 -4.82
N ALA A 37 10.11 -2.51 -4.51
CA ALA A 37 10.97 -2.31 -3.34
C ALA A 37 11.65 -0.93 -3.36
N LYS A 38 12.21 -0.51 -4.51
CA LYS A 38 12.82 0.82 -4.67
C LYS A 38 11.81 1.95 -4.44
N LEU A 39 10.59 1.80 -4.96
CA LEU A 39 9.51 2.78 -4.79
C LEU A 39 9.10 2.86 -3.30
N ILE A 40 8.89 1.73 -2.65
CA ILE A 40 8.57 1.66 -1.20
C ILE A 40 9.68 2.30 -0.36
N MET A 41 10.95 1.98 -0.65
CA MET A 41 12.11 2.58 0.04
C MET A 41 12.22 4.10 -0.18
N SER A 42 11.75 4.60 -1.32
CA SER A 42 11.72 6.04 -1.62
C SER A 42 10.55 6.75 -0.91
N GLY A 43 9.62 5.99 -0.33
CA GLY A 43 8.46 6.48 0.42
C GLY A 43 7.17 6.55 -0.40
N TYR A 44 7.13 5.87 -1.55
CA TYR A 44 5.88 5.66 -2.27
C TYR A 44 5.03 4.59 -1.57
N ARG A 45 3.72 4.72 -1.69
CA ARG A 45 2.72 3.85 -1.06
C ARG A 45 1.78 3.26 -2.11
N ASP A 46 1.07 2.20 -1.74
CA ASP A 46 0.08 1.48 -2.57
C ASP A 46 0.60 1.15 -3.99
N VAL A 47 1.86 0.71 -4.06
CA VAL A 47 2.51 0.32 -5.31
C VAL A 47 1.82 -0.91 -5.89
N ARG A 48 1.39 -0.82 -7.15
CA ARG A 48 0.71 -1.90 -7.88
C ARG A 48 1.02 -1.85 -9.37
N VAL A 49 1.07 -3.00 -10.01
CA VAL A 49 1.10 -3.05 -11.49
C VAL A 49 -0.31 -2.75 -12.01
N VAL A 50 -0.41 -1.78 -12.91
CA VAL A 50 -1.68 -1.44 -13.58
C VAL A 50 -1.73 -1.97 -15.01
N ASP A 51 -0.57 -2.17 -15.64
CA ASP A 51 -0.46 -2.77 -16.96
C ASP A 51 0.86 -3.55 -17.08
N PRO A 52 0.85 -4.87 -16.88
CA PRO A 52 2.07 -5.68 -16.92
C PRO A 52 2.65 -5.84 -18.34
N GLU A 53 1.85 -5.64 -19.40
CA GLU A 53 2.28 -5.80 -20.79
C GLU A 53 2.94 -4.53 -21.33
N MET A 54 2.53 -3.35 -20.84
CA MET A 54 3.15 -2.07 -21.17
C MET A 54 4.19 -1.61 -20.14
N GLY A 55 4.38 -2.37 -19.06
CA GLY A 55 5.32 -2.05 -18.00
C GLY A 55 4.89 -0.88 -17.14
N ARG A 56 3.59 -0.72 -16.87
CA ARG A 56 3.07 0.40 -16.08
C ARG A 56 2.72 -0.03 -14.67
N MET A 57 3.21 0.73 -13.72
CA MET A 57 2.90 0.64 -12.31
C MET A 57 2.24 1.95 -11.86
N SER A 58 1.34 1.88 -10.88
CA SER A 58 0.80 3.02 -10.15
C SER A 58 1.31 2.95 -8.72
N ALA A 59 1.63 4.11 -8.15
CA ALA A 59 2.00 4.29 -6.76
C ALA A 59 1.57 5.69 -6.30
N TYR A 60 1.44 5.91 -5.00
CA TYR A 60 1.19 7.24 -4.44
C TYR A 60 2.46 7.80 -3.81
N ASP A 61 2.78 9.06 -4.05
CA ASP A 61 3.90 9.72 -3.40
C ASP A 61 3.59 10.05 -1.92
N ARG A 62 4.51 10.77 -1.27
CA ARG A 62 4.34 11.14 0.15
C ARG A 62 3.19 12.11 0.37
N ASP A 63 2.89 12.93 -0.63
CA ASP A 63 1.85 13.96 -0.62
C ASP A 63 0.48 13.39 -1.00
N GLY A 64 0.43 12.12 -1.41
CA GLY A 64 -0.78 11.41 -1.80
C GLY A 64 -1.15 11.61 -3.27
N SER A 65 -0.25 12.15 -4.10
CA SER A 65 -0.47 12.23 -5.54
C SER A 65 -0.22 10.86 -6.18
N GLU A 66 -1.09 10.46 -7.11
CA GLU A 66 -0.86 9.26 -7.89
C GLU A 66 0.28 9.50 -8.90
N VAL A 67 1.13 8.49 -9.03
CA VAL A 67 2.30 8.49 -9.88
C VAL A 67 2.31 7.22 -10.71
N ILE A 68 2.28 7.39 -12.03
CA ILE A 68 2.41 6.31 -12.98
C ILE A 68 3.88 6.14 -13.34
N VAL A 69 4.43 4.99 -12.99
CA VAL A 69 5.81 4.60 -13.27
C VAL A 69 5.82 3.67 -14.46
N ARG A 70 6.60 4.01 -15.48
CA ARG A 70 6.87 3.11 -16.61
C ARG A 70 8.19 2.41 -16.38
N VAL A 71 8.19 1.10 -16.55
CA VAL A 71 9.30 0.20 -16.26
C VAL A 71 9.62 -0.59 -17.52
N ASP A 72 10.90 -0.70 -17.84
CA ASP A 72 11.37 -1.61 -18.85
C ASP A 72 11.33 -3.05 -18.30
N GLN A 73 10.62 -3.93 -18.98
CA GLN A 73 10.34 -5.29 -18.47
C GLN A 73 11.55 -6.22 -18.51
N VAL A 74 12.57 -5.89 -19.31
CA VAL A 74 13.75 -6.71 -19.53
C VAL A 74 14.86 -6.29 -18.56
N THR A 75 15.18 -4.99 -18.57
CA THR A 75 16.24 -4.37 -17.76
C THR A 75 15.78 -4.05 -16.34
N ARG A 76 14.46 -4.00 -16.09
CA ARG A 76 13.84 -3.66 -14.80
C ARG A 76 14.22 -2.26 -14.31
N GLU A 77 14.45 -1.37 -15.25
CA GLU A 77 14.74 0.05 -14.99
C GLU A 77 13.48 0.89 -15.12
N ILE A 78 13.41 1.96 -14.33
CA ILE A 78 12.35 2.95 -14.45
C ILE A 78 12.67 3.80 -15.68
N LEU A 79 11.80 3.73 -16.69
CA LEU A 79 11.90 4.52 -17.91
C LEU A 79 11.37 5.94 -17.72
N SER A 80 10.24 6.07 -17.01
CA SER A 80 9.63 7.37 -16.75
C SER A 80 8.71 7.35 -15.55
N THR A 81 8.47 8.53 -14.99
CA THR A 81 7.58 8.75 -13.86
C THR A 81 6.68 9.94 -14.18
N THR A 82 5.38 9.70 -14.24
CA THR A 82 4.38 10.72 -14.57
C THR A 82 3.48 10.92 -13.37
N HIS A 83 3.47 12.13 -12.80
CA HIS A 83 2.54 12.48 -11.74
C HIS A 83 1.17 12.70 -12.38
N VAL A 84 0.19 11.91 -11.97
CA VAL A 84 -1.22 12.11 -12.29
C VAL A 84 -1.70 13.12 -11.27
N HIS A 85 -1.50 14.39 -11.57
CA HIS A 85 -2.19 15.44 -10.83
C HIS A 85 -3.67 15.31 -11.18
N VAL A 86 -4.46 14.82 -10.21
CA VAL A 86 -5.85 15.28 -10.10
C VAL A 86 -5.71 16.73 -9.69
N ALA A 87 -5.67 17.62 -10.69
CA ALA A 87 -5.69 19.05 -10.43
C ALA A 87 -7.04 19.37 -9.83
N ASP A 88 -7.15 19.28 -8.51
CA ASP A 88 -8.25 19.88 -7.77
C ASP A 88 -7.84 21.33 -7.44
N GLN A 89 -8.11 22.20 -8.40
CA GLN A 89 -8.80 23.47 -8.14
C GLN A 89 -9.85 23.71 -9.22
#